data_AF-A0A957BII7-F1
#
_entry.id   AF-A0A957BII7-F1
#
_cell.length_a   1.000
_cell.length_b   1.000
_cell.length_c   1.000
_cell.angle_alpha   90.00
_cell.angle_beta   90.00
_cell.angle_gamma   90.00
#
_symmetry.space_group_name_H-M   'P 1'
#
loop_
_entity.id
_entity.type
_entity.pdbx_description
1 polymer ?
#
loop_
_entity_poly.entity_id
_entity_poly.type
_entity_poly.pdbx_seq_one_letter_code
_entity_poly.pdbx_strand_id
1 'polypeptide(L)'
;TGGDVIYVSSSSNGNVGGVSFADEDILAFDVNTAVWSLAFDGSDVGLGGSGSLDIDAFHFLDDGSLLLSFLGSSSIPDVGSVDDSDLVRFVPTSLGSNTSGSFEMYFDGSDVGLTRSGEDIDGIAITASGDLLISTLGSVSVPGVSGADEDILRFSPSSLGSNTSGSWSLEFDGSDVGLSDSSSEDVTGIWLDNATGNIYLSLLGSFAVTGASGDGADILLCSSPTTGNNTSCTFSLFWDGSLNGFGGEAIDGLFIERP
;
A
#
# COMPACT_ATOMS: atom_id res chain seq x y z
N THR A 1 23.09 -11.65 11.06
CA THR A 1 22.75 -10.61 10.07
C THR A 1 21.42 -11.01 9.52
N GLY A 2 20.36 -10.31 9.92
CA GLY A 2 19.04 -10.49 9.30
C GLY A 2 19.12 -10.04 7.84
N GLY A 3 18.18 -10.49 7.05
CA GLY A 3 17.93 -10.05 5.68
C GLY A 3 16.51 -9.49 5.67
N ASP A 4 16.13 -8.87 4.58
CA ASP A 4 14.86 -8.17 4.49
C ASP A 4 13.67 -9.13 4.76
N VAL A 5 12.63 -8.60 5.38
CA VAL A 5 11.31 -9.25 5.46
C VAL A 5 10.35 -8.43 4.60
N ILE A 6 9.71 -9.09 3.65
CA ILE A 6 8.73 -8.47 2.75
C ILE A 6 7.34 -8.79 3.27
N TYR A 7 6.53 -7.76 3.48
CA TYR A 7 5.14 -7.88 3.86
C TYR A 7 4.26 -7.53 2.67
N VAL A 8 3.19 -8.31 2.46
CA VAL A 8 2.22 -8.10 1.37
C VAL A 8 0.80 -8.39 1.84
N SER A 9 -0.19 -7.65 1.33
CA SER A 9 -1.60 -8.07 1.27
C SER A 9 -1.90 -8.62 -0.13
N SER A 10 -3.08 -9.19 -0.32
CA SER A 10 -3.39 -9.99 -1.50
C SER A 10 -4.80 -9.75 -1.99
N SER A 11 -4.95 -9.58 -3.30
CA SER A 11 -6.23 -9.19 -3.94
C SER A 11 -7.32 -10.28 -3.86
N SER A 12 -7.00 -11.38 -3.19
CA SER A 12 -7.79 -12.61 -3.16
C SER A 12 -7.31 -13.53 -2.04
N ASN A 13 -8.22 -14.38 -1.56
CA ASN A 13 -7.90 -15.45 -0.62
C ASN A 13 -6.99 -16.52 -1.24
N GLY A 14 -6.03 -17.05 -0.47
CA GLY A 14 -5.09 -18.02 -1.03
C GLY A 14 -4.37 -18.93 -0.03
N ASN A 15 -3.30 -19.54 -0.55
CA ASN A 15 -2.34 -20.30 0.26
C ASN A 15 -0.94 -20.18 -0.34
N VAL A 16 0.01 -19.75 0.47
CA VAL A 16 1.42 -19.63 0.09
C VAL A 16 2.32 -20.26 1.13
N GLY A 17 3.27 -21.10 0.69
CA GLY A 17 4.20 -21.76 1.61
C GLY A 17 3.55 -22.61 2.71
N GLY A 18 2.29 -23.02 2.52
CA GLY A 18 1.49 -23.74 3.55
C GLY A 18 0.75 -22.82 4.54
N VAL A 19 0.85 -21.50 4.39
CA VAL A 19 0.06 -20.49 5.12
C VAL A 19 -1.19 -20.18 4.31
N SER A 20 -2.36 -20.49 4.84
CA SER A 20 -3.63 -20.00 4.30
C SER A 20 -3.87 -18.59 4.79
N PHE A 21 -4.44 -17.76 3.92
CA PHE A 21 -4.76 -16.37 4.20
C PHE A 21 -6.06 -15.98 3.49
N ALA A 22 -6.70 -14.96 4.02
CA ALA A 22 -7.80 -14.26 3.40
C ALA A 22 -7.34 -12.91 2.82
N ASP A 23 -8.19 -12.26 2.04
CA ASP A 23 -7.88 -11.00 1.35
C ASP A 23 -7.66 -9.86 2.36
N GLU A 24 -8.34 -9.89 3.50
CA GLU A 24 -8.11 -8.96 4.62
C GLU A 24 -6.85 -9.21 5.49
N ASP A 25 -5.93 -10.08 5.06
CA ASP A 25 -4.74 -10.46 5.82
C ASP A 25 -3.44 -9.80 5.30
N ILE A 26 -2.42 -9.71 6.16
CA ILE A 26 -1.06 -9.33 5.76
C ILE A 26 -0.12 -10.49 6.03
N LEU A 27 0.61 -10.89 5.00
CA LEU A 27 1.62 -11.94 5.02
C LEU A 27 3.02 -11.35 5.22
N ALA A 28 3.94 -12.16 5.73
CA ALA A 28 5.37 -11.85 5.80
C ALA A 28 6.20 -12.97 5.18
N PHE A 29 7.17 -12.57 4.34
CA PHE A 29 8.14 -13.43 3.70
C PHE A 29 9.56 -13.07 4.17
N ASP A 30 10.20 -14.00 4.89
CA ASP A 30 11.61 -13.86 5.28
C ASP A 30 12.50 -14.26 4.09
N VAL A 31 13.21 -13.28 3.52
CA VAL A 31 14.02 -13.47 2.29
C VAL A 31 15.22 -14.39 2.51
N ASN A 32 15.72 -14.54 3.74
CA ASN A 32 16.86 -15.44 4.00
C ASN A 32 16.45 -16.91 4.08
N THR A 33 15.31 -17.18 4.69
CA THR A 33 14.84 -18.53 4.98
C THR A 33 13.85 -19.02 3.92
N ALA A 34 13.31 -18.10 3.10
CA ALA A 34 12.24 -18.34 2.15
C ALA A 34 10.99 -18.94 2.83
N VAL A 35 10.64 -18.40 4.00
CA VAL A 35 9.51 -18.86 4.81
C VAL A 35 8.44 -17.78 4.85
N TRP A 36 7.21 -18.22 4.56
CA TRP A 36 5.99 -17.43 4.71
C TRP A 36 5.40 -17.58 6.11
N SER A 37 4.81 -16.49 6.61
CA SER A 37 4.05 -16.46 7.85
C SER A 37 2.92 -15.43 7.76
N LEU A 38 1.89 -15.59 8.59
CA LEU A 38 0.83 -14.60 8.73
C LEU A 38 1.31 -13.52 9.72
N ALA A 39 1.32 -12.26 9.29
CA ALA A 39 1.76 -11.11 10.08
C ALA A 39 0.59 -10.38 10.75
N PHE A 40 -0.56 -10.32 10.07
CA PHE A 40 -1.81 -9.78 10.57
C PHE A 40 -2.95 -10.64 10.01
N ASP A 41 -3.87 -11.02 10.90
CA ASP A 41 -5.07 -11.79 10.57
C ASP A 41 -6.26 -10.83 10.72
N GLY A 42 -6.81 -10.35 9.59
CA GLY A 42 -7.90 -9.36 9.60
C GLY A 42 -9.22 -9.97 10.03
N SER A 43 -9.39 -11.27 9.76
CA SER A 43 -10.53 -12.07 10.20
C SER A 43 -10.69 -12.05 11.73
N ASP A 44 -9.59 -12.13 12.48
CA ASP A 44 -9.59 -12.08 13.95
C ASP A 44 -10.07 -10.73 14.53
N VAL A 45 -9.97 -9.65 13.78
CA VAL A 45 -10.33 -8.29 14.20
C VAL A 45 -11.56 -7.73 13.51
N GLY A 46 -12.32 -8.60 12.83
CA GLY A 46 -13.63 -8.27 12.29
C GLY A 46 -13.62 -7.70 10.88
N LEU A 47 -12.53 -7.88 10.12
CA LEU A 47 -12.44 -7.49 8.72
C LEU A 47 -13.00 -8.57 7.76
N GLY A 48 -13.07 -9.84 8.16
CA GLY A 48 -13.60 -10.93 7.30
C GLY A 48 -15.12 -10.96 7.05
N GLY A 49 -15.83 -9.85 7.27
CA GLY A 49 -17.29 -9.76 7.17
C GLY A 49 -17.84 -9.45 5.78
N SER A 50 -17.01 -8.94 4.87
CA SER A 50 -17.38 -8.45 3.54
C SER A 50 -16.14 -8.40 2.65
N GLY A 51 -16.28 -8.60 1.33
CA GLY A 51 -15.18 -8.38 0.40
C GLY A 51 -14.80 -6.89 0.22
N SER A 52 -15.60 -5.96 0.76
CA SER A 52 -15.22 -4.52 0.83
C SER A 52 -14.24 -4.21 1.97
N LEU A 53 -13.87 -5.21 2.76
CA LEU A 53 -12.91 -5.08 3.87
C LEU A 53 -11.57 -5.75 3.55
N ASP A 54 -11.36 -6.10 2.27
CA ASP A 54 -10.05 -6.44 1.71
C ASP A 54 -9.06 -5.31 2.02
N ILE A 55 -7.82 -5.66 2.38
CA ILE A 55 -6.78 -4.67 2.71
C ILE A 55 -6.01 -4.36 1.43
N ASP A 56 -6.43 -3.29 0.77
CA ASP A 56 -5.81 -2.91 -0.50
C ASP A 56 -4.53 -2.09 -0.29
N ALA A 57 -4.37 -1.43 0.87
CA ALA A 57 -3.15 -0.71 1.21
C ALA A 57 -2.82 -0.83 2.70
N PHE A 58 -1.53 -0.91 3.05
CA PHE A 58 -1.10 -0.81 4.44
C PHE A 58 0.30 -0.22 4.65
N HIS A 59 0.57 0.25 5.86
CA HIS A 59 1.90 0.71 6.28
C HIS A 59 2.14 0.44 7.77
N PHE A 60 3.31 -0.11 8.13
CA PHE A 60 3.73 -0.21 9.53
C PHE A 60 4.33 1.10 10.03
N LEU A 61 3.78 1.64 11.11
CA LEU A 61 4.30 2.82 11.80
C LEU A 61 5.39 2.43 12.81
N ASP A 62 6.27 3.38 13.13
CA ASP A 62 7.40 3.20 14.07
C ASP A 62 6.98 2.71 15.46
N ASP A 63 5.74 2.97 15.89
CA ASP A 63 5.22 2.50 17.17
C ASP A 63 4.56 1.11 17.13
N GLY A 64 4.67 0.44 15.98
CA GLY A 64 4.17 -0.92 15.75
C GLY A 64 2.69 -0.99 15.37
N SER A 65 1.99 0.14 15.27
CA SER A 65 0.65 0.20 14.69
C SER A 65 0.67 0.14 13.17
N LEU A 66 -0.48 -0.16 12.55
CA LEU A 66 -0.63 -0.24 11.11
C LEU A 66 -1.58 0.85 10.64
N LEU A 67 -1.29 1.47 9.50
CA LEU A 67 -2.28 2.16 8.70
C LEU A 67 -2.83 1.19 7.68
N LEU A 68 -4.15 1.22 7.45
CA LEU A 68 -4.88 0.34 6.56
C LEU A 68 -5.82 1.19 5.69
N SER A 69 -5.92 0.84 4.42
CA SER A 69 -7.02 1.19 3.52
C SER A 69 -7.83 -0.06 3.17
N PHE A 70 -9.02 0.10 2.59
CA PHE A 70 -9.90 -1.01 2.23
C PHE A 70 -10.56 -0.81 0.88
N LEU A 71 -10.80 -1.91 0.14
CA LEU A 71 -11.41 -1.92 -1.21
C LEU A 71 -12.77 -1.20 -1.33
N GLY A 72 -13.48 -0.97 -0.24
CA GLY A 72 -14.76 -0.31 -0.30
C GLY A 72 -15.27 0.24 1.02
N SER A 73 -16.16 1.23 0.93
CA SER A 73 -16.77 1.83 2.11
C SER A 73 -17.45 0.78 3.01
N SER A 74 -17.06 0.74 4.27
CA SER A 74 -17.45 -0.31 5.22
C SER A 74 -17.60 0.23 6.65
N SER A 75 -18.11 -0.60 7.57
CA SER A 75 -18.13 -0.28 8.99
C SER A 75 -16.98 -0.99 9.71
N ILE A 76 -16.05 -0.22 10.26
CA ILE A 76 -14.89 -0.74 10.99
C ILE A 76 -15.19 -0.74 12.50
N PRO A 77 -14.83 -1.80 13.25
CA PRO A 77 -14.93 -1.82 14.70
C PRO A 77 -14.29 -0.58 15.34
N ASP A 78 -14.83 -0.08 16.45
CA ASP A 78 -14.38 1.11 17.19
C ASP A 78 -14.44 2.48 16.45
N VAL A 79 -14.47 2.48 15.11
CA VAL A 79 -14.48 3.69 14.28
C VAL A 79 -15.88 4.04 13.77
N GLY A 80 -16.59 3.05 13.20
CA GLY A 80 -17.86 3.26 12.51
C GLY A 80 -17.71 3.26 10.99
N SER A 81 -18.45 4.12 10.30
CA SER A 81 -18.40 4.20 8.83
C SER A 81 -17.07 4.79 8.38
N VAL A 82 -16.44 4.13 7.42
CA VAL A 82 -15.17 4.50 6.78
C VAL A 82 -15.39 4.38 5.27
N ASP A 83 -14.91 5.35 4.51
CA ASP A 83 -14.91 5.32 3.05
C ASP A 83 -13.62 4.67 2.52
N ASP A 84 -13.62 4.22 1.27
CA ASP A 84 -12.44 3.67 0.59
C ASP A 84 -11.33 4.74 0.38
N SER A 85 -11.69 6.01 0.48
CA SER A 85 -10.75 7.14 0.50
C SER A 85 -10.15 7.49 1.88
N ASP A 86 -10.46 6.73 2.93
CA ASP A 86 -9.99 6.98 4.30
C ASP A 86 -8.86 6.03 4.71
N LEU A 87 -8.03 6.43 5.69
CA LEU A 87 -7.09 5.52 6.36
C LEU A 87 -7.47 5.28 7.81
N VAL A 88 -7.45 4.01 8.20
CA VAL A 88 -7.68 3.57 9.57
C VAL A 88 -6.38 3.08 10.18
N ARG A 89 -6.15 3.47 11.43
CA ARG A 89 -5.04 2.96 12.23
C ARG A 89 -5.49 1.78 13.07
N PHE A 90 -4.80 0.66 12.94
CA PHE A 90 -4.91 -0.47 13.86
C PHE A 90 -3.80 -0.42 14.92
N VAL A 91 -4.19 -0.41 16.19
CA VAL A 91 -3.27 -0.45 17.33
C VAL A 91 -3.24 -1.88 17.89
N PRO A 92 -2.20 -2.68 17.56
CA PRO A 92 -2.15 -4.07 17.98
C PRO A 92 -1.85 -4.22 19.46
N THR A 93 -2.53 -5.19 20.06
CA THR A 93 -2.13 -5.84 21.32
C THR A 93 -1.50 -7.21 21.07
N SER A 94 -1.78 -7.82 19.93
CA SER A 94 -1.18 -9.04 19.39
C SER A 94 -1.25 -9.02 17.86
N LEU A 95 -0.23 -9.59 17.20
CA LEU A 95 -0.13 -9.74 15.74
C LEU A 95 0.09 -11.22 15.39
N GLY A 96 0.02 -11.53 14.10
CA GLY A 96 0.10 -12.88 13.53
C GLY A 96 -1.24 -13.61 13.55
N SER A 97 -1.22 -14.94 13.64
CA SER A 97 -2.44 -15.77 13.54
C SER A 97 -3.40 -15.70 14.75
N ASN A 98 -3.15 -14.79 15.68
CA ASN A 98 -4.06 -14.48 16.80
C ASN A 98 -3.99 -12.96 16.98
N THR A 99 -4.53 -12.24 16.00
CA THR A 99 -4.46 -10.78 15.96
C THR A 99 -5.50 -10.20 16.91
N SER A 100 -5.12 -9.18 17.67
CA SER A 100 -6.06 -8.47 18.55
C SER A 100 -5.62 -7.04 18.74
N GLY A 101 -6.55 -6.10 18.82
CA GLY A 101 -6.25 -4.68 18.96
C GLY A 101 -7.51 -3.83 18.90
N SER A 102 -7.34 -2.56 18.58
CA SER A 102 -8.43 -1.60 18.38
C SER A 102 -8.13 -0.72 17.17
N PHE A 103 -9.18 -0.23 16.53
CA PHE A 103 -9.06 0.68 15.39
C PHE A 103 -9.33 2.14 15.78
N GLU A 104 -8.69 3.06 15.08
CA GLU A 104 -8.87 4.51 15.22
C GLU A 104 -8.86 5.16 13.83
N MET A 105 -9.74 6.14 13.59
CA MET A 105 -9.66 6.94 12.35
C MET A 105 -8.33 7.71 12.31
N TYR A 106 -7.58 7.58 11.22
CA TYR A 106 -6.28 8.24 11.05
C TYR A 106 -6.31 9.36 10.02
N PHE A 107 -7.02 9.18 8.93
CA PHE A 107 -7.13 10.15 7.85
C PHE A 107 -8.52 10.02 7.23
N ASP A 108 -9.33 11.07 7.36
CA ASP A 108 -10.55 11.26 6.59
C ASP A 108 -10.21 11.92 5.25
N GLY A 109 -10.36 11.20 4.14
CA GLY A 109 -9.99 11.66 2.80
C GLY A 109 -10.95 12.71 2.23
N SER A 110 -12.21 12.62 2.63
CA SER A 110 -13.27 13.52 2.18
C SER A 110 -13.05 14.96 2.64
N ASP A 111 -12.44 15.15 3.83
CA ASP A 111 -12.05 16.45 4.37
C ASP A 111 -11.00 17.17 3.53
N VAL A 112 -10.22 16.42 2.74
CA VAL A 112 -9.11 16.94 1.92
C VAL A 112 -9.28 16.71 0.43
N GLY A 113 -10.50 16.34 0.02
CA GLY A 113 -10.97 16.42 -1.36
C GLY A 113 -11.02 15.10 -2.13
N LEU A 114 -10.70 13.96 -1.51
CA LEU A 114 -10.97 12.64 -2.08
C LEU A 114 -12.48 12.38 -1.94
N THR A 115 -13.23 12.55 -3.02
CA THR A 115 -14.71 12.58 -3.01
C THR A 115 -15.35 11.85 -4.18
N ARG A 116 -14.55 11.25 -5.06
CA ARG A 116 -15.00 10.52 -6.25
C ARG A 116 -14.73 9.03 -6.07
N SER A 117 -15.51 8.22 -6.77
CA SER A 117 -15.46 6.75 -6.67
C SER A 117 -14.18 6.09 -7.19
N GLY A 118 -13.23 6.85 -7.75
CA GLY A 118 -11.93 6.33 -8.18
C GLY A 118 -10.79 6.97 -7.39
N GLU A 119 -11.12 7.67 -6.30
CA GLU A 119 -10.15 8.25 -5.35
C GLU A 119 -10.07 7.37 -4.09
N ASP A 120 -10.29 6.06 -4.30
CA ASP A 120 -10.05 4.96 -3.36
C ASP A 120 -8.54 4.85 -3.16
N ILE A 121 -8.08 4.82 -1.90
CA ILE A 121 -6.66 4.72 -1.60
C ILE A 121 -6.25 3.25 -1.64
N ASP A 122 -5.45 2.88 -2.63
CA ASP A 122 -4.91 1.53 -2.80
C ASP A 122 -3.41 1.47 -2.54
N GLY A 123 -2.69 2.60 -2.49
CA GLY A 123 -1.27 2.63 -2.11
C GLY A 123 -0.93 3.64 -1.04
N ILE A 124 -0.18 3.23 0.00
CA ILE A 124 0.28 4.13 1.06
C ILE A 124 1.73 3.94 1.49
N ALA A 125 2.43 5.05 1.74
CA ALA A 125 3.70 5.08 2.48
C ALA A 125 3.84 6.33 3.34
N ILE A 126 4.76 6.30 4.31
CA ILE A 126 5.04 7.44 5.19
C ILE A 126 6.47 7.94 4.95
N THR A 127 6.59 9.24 4.74
CA THR A 127 7.89 9.93 4.72
C THR A 127 8.43 10.11 6.14
N ALA A 128 9.74 10.30 6.29
CA ALA A 128 10.37 10.59 7.59
C ALA A 128 9.83 11.87 8.26
N SER A 129 9.20 12.77 7.51
CA SER A 129 8.52 13.96 8.04
C SER A 129 7.09 13.70 8.55
N GLY A 130 6.54 12.51 8.31
CA GLY A 130 5.16 12.15 8.64
C GLY A 130 4.14 12.50 7.55
N ASP A 131 4.58 12.91 6.36
CA ASP A 131 3.70 13.11 5.21
C ASP A 131 3.28 11.74 4.63
N LEU A 132 2.04 11.67 4.16
CA LEU A 132 1.49 10.49 3.49
C LEU A 132 1.87 10.54 2.01
N LEU A 133 2.37 9.43 1.46
CA LEU A 133 2.40 9.16 0.04
C LEU A 133 1.21 8.27 -0.28
N ILE A 134 0.40 8.65 -1.25
CA ILE A 134 -0.90 8.06 -1.55
C ILE A 134 -0.97 7.83 -3.06
N SER A 135 -1.28 6.61 -3.48
CA SER A 135 -1.84 6.31 -4.80
C SER A 135 -3.35 6.04 -4.66
N THR A 136 -4.04 6.02 -5.80
CA THR A 136 -5.46 5.74 -5.84
C THR A 136 -5.82 4.88 -7.04
N LEU A 137 -6.84 4.01 -6.89
CA LEU A 137 -7.34 3.07 -7.90
C LEU A 137 -7.64 3.68 -9.28
N GLY A 138 -7.89 4.99 -9.32
CA GLY A 138 -8.15 5.71 -10.55
C GLY A 138 -7.60 7.12 -10.51
N SER A 139 -7.99 7.92 -11.49
CA SER A 139 -7.54 9.30 -11.57
C SER A 139 -8.03 10.16 -10.39
N VAL A 140 -7.10 10.81 -9.71
CA VAL A 140 -7.33 11.68 -8.54
C VAL A 140 -7.34 13.16 -8.89
N SER A 141 -8.19 13.93 -8.21
CA SER A 141 -8.32 15.38 -8.40
C SER A 141 -8.70 16.09 -7.11
N VAL A 142 -7.68 16.27 -6.27
CA VAL A 142 -7.72 16.98 -4.99
C VAL A 142 -7.38 18.48 -5.16
N PRO A 143 -7.54 19.32 -4.12
CA PRO A 143 -7.22 20.74 -4.23
C PRO A 143 -5.75 21.01 -4.67
N GLY A 144 -5.60 21.53 -5.89
CA GLY A 144 -4.33 21.99 -6.44
C GLY A 144 -3.50 20.93 -7.17
N VAL A 145 -3.90 19.66 -7.13
CA VAL A 145 -3.17 18.54 -7.76
C VAL A 145 -4.16 17.64 -8.47
N SER A 146 -3.74 17.04 -9.58
CA SER A 146 -4.46 15.93 -10.19
C SER A 146 -3.43 14.92 -10.69
N GLY A 147 -3.81 13.65 -10.73
CA GLY A 147 -2.98 12.54 -11.18
C GLY A 147 -3.82 11.45 -11.82
N ALA A 148 -3.16 10.50 -12.45
CA ALA A 148 -3.70 9.23 -12.90
C ALA A 148 -3.52 8.14 -11.82
N ASP A 149 -3.98 6.93 -12.15
CA ASP A 149 -3.82 5.71 -11.36
C ASP A 149 -2.35 5.37 -11.08
N GLU A 150 -1.44 5.70 -12.01
CA GLU A 150 -0.03 5.34 -11.85
C GLU A 150 0.81 6.41 -11.12
N ASP A 151 0.16 7.47 -10.62
CA ASP A 151 0.79 8.57 -9.92
C ASP A 151 0.77 8.37 -8.39
N ILE A 152 1.73 9.02 -7.71
CA ILE A 152 1.74 9.10 -6.24
C ILE A 152 1.65 10.56 -5.82
N LEU A 153 0.62 10.87 -5.06
CA LEU A 153 0.44 12.16 -4.42
C LEU A 153 1.06 12.16 -3.04
N ARG A 154 1.56 13.32 -2.63
CA ARG A 154 2.00 13.58 -1.27
C ARG A 154 1.01 14.49 -0.57
N PHE A 155 0.54 14.03 0.57
CA PHE A 155 -0.23 14.83 1.51
C PHE A 155 0.64 15.24 2.69
N SER A 156 0.85 16.54 2.86
CA SER A 156 1.48 17.11 4.06
C SER A 156 0.40 17.52 5.06
N PRO A 157 0.17 16.75 6.14
CA PRO A 157 -0.90 17.02 7.10
C PRO A 157 -0.58 18.24 7.99
N SER A 158 -1.58 19.09 8.21
CA SER A 158 -1.66 20.00 9.36
C SER A 158 -2.51 19.44 10.50
N SER A 159 -3.46 18.54 10.20
CA SER A 159 -4.17 17.71 11.18
C SER A 159 -4.56 16.37 10.55
N LEU A 160 -4.57 15.33 11.38
CA LEU A 160 -5.01 13.97 11.06
C LEU A 160 -6.19 13.58 11.97
N GLY A 161 -6.83 12.46 11.68
CA GLY A 161 -8.04 11.95 12.32
C GLY A 161 -9.30 12.38 11.56
N SER A 162 -10.44 12.41 12.25
CA SER A 162 -11.76 12.71 11.65
C SER A 162 -11.98 14.18 11.24
N ASN A 163 -10.94 15.00 11.27
CA ASN A 163 -10.95 16.41 10.85
C ASN A 163 -9.62 16.66 10.16
N THR A 164 -9.40 15.97 9.04
CA THR A 164 -8.13 16.02 8.32
C THR A 164 -7.95 17.41 7.71
N SER A 165 -6.73 17.93 7.75
CA SER A 165 -6.39 19.14 7.00
C SER A 165 -4.94 19.10 6.58
N GLY A 166 -4.62 19.71 5.44
CA GLY A 166 -3.26 19.72 4.92
C GLY A 166 -3.22 20.24 3.49
N SER A 167 -2.13 19.91 2.80
CA SER A 167 -1.93 20.30 1.40
C SER A 167 -1.39 19.14 0.59
N TRP A 168 -1.80 19.10 -0.68
CA TRP A 168 -1.36 18.12 -1.65
C TRP A 168 -0.23 18.65 -2.54
N SER A 169 0.65 17.76 -2.96
CA SER A 169 1.60 17.92 -4.07
C SER A 169 1.72 16.61 -4.85
N LEU A 170 2.13 16.66 -6.12
CA LEU A 170 2.54 15.45 -6.84
C LEU A 170 3.94 15.03 -6.34
N GLU A 171 4.12 13.77 -5.96
CA GLU A 171 5.42 13.19 -5.55
C GLU A 171 6.00 12.30 -6.65
N PHE A 172 5.17 11.54 -7.37
CA PHE A 172 5.63 10.66 -8.44
C PHE A 172 4.66 10.76 -9.60
N ASP A 173 5.20 11.03 -10.79
CA ASP A 173 4.47 11.03 -12.06
C ASP A 173 4.81 9.72 -12.79
N GLY A 174 3.89 8.76 -12.81
CA GLY A 174 4.11 7.44 -13.38
C GLY A 174 4.32 7.50 -14.90
N SER A 175 3.67 8.46 -15.54
CA SER A 175 3.75 8.64 -16.99
C SER A 175 5.13 9.11 -17.47
N ASP A 176 5.84 9.90 -16.64
CA ASP A 176 7.22 10.33 -16.93
C ASP A 176 8.23 9.18 -16.96
N VAL A 177 7.89 8.05 -16.30
CA VAL A 177 8.77 6.88 -16.18
C VAL A 177 8.26 5.64 -16.91
N GLY A 178 7.18 5.78 -17.68
CA GLY A 178 6.66 4.75 -18.57
C GLY A 178 5.77 3.71 -17.88
N LEU A 179 5.13 4.08 -16.76
CA LEU A 179 4.05 3.31 -16.13
C LEU A 179 2.70 3.87 -16.60
N SER A 180 2.46 3.97 -17.90
CA SER A 180 1.19 4.51 -18.41
C SER A 180 0.81 3.94 -19.78
N ASP A 181 1.38 2.78 -20.11
CA ASP A 181 1.20 2.13 -21.40
C ASP A 181 -0.02 1.17 -21.38
N SER A 182 -0.54 0.85 -20.19
CA SER A 182 -1.74 0.02 -20.02
C SER A 182 -2.48 0.29 -18.71
N SER A 183 -3.77 -0.07 -18.65
CA SER A 183 -4.59 0.03 -17.43
C SER A 183 -4.27 -1.03 -16.37
N SER A 184 -3.11 -1.68 -16.45
CA SER A 184 -2.62 -2.61 -15.42
C SER A 184 -1.36 -2.09 -14.73
N GLU A 185 -0.95 -0.87 -15.06
CA GLU A 185 0.24 -0.23 -14.47
C GLU A 185 -0.13 0.74 -13.34
N ASP A 186 -1.37 0.67 -12.86
CA ASP A 186 -1.87 1.26 -11.62
C ASP A 186 -1.00 0.88 -10.42
N VAL A 187 -0.65 1.85 -9.56
CA VAL A 187 0.27 1.66 -8.44
C VAL A 187 -0.50 1.24 -7.20
N THR A 188 -0.48 -0.05 -6.90
CA THR A 188 -1.17 -0.59 -5.73
C THR A 188 -0.26 -0.51 -4.49
N GLY A 189 0.97 -1.02 -4.51
CA GLY A 189 1.82 -1.02 -3.32
C GLY A 189 2.89 0.07 -3.36
N ILE A 190 3.14 0.74 -2.22
CA ILE A 190 4.21 1.73 -2.08
C ILE A 190 5.06 1.42 -0.84
N TRP A 191 6.37 1.30 -1.01
CA TRP A 191 7.30 1.39 0.12
C TRP A 191 8.44 2.37 -0.18
N LEU A 192 8.58 3.37 0.68
CA LEU A 192 9.65 4.35 0.63
C LEU A 192 10.76 3.96 1.62
N ASP A 193 11.95 3.69 1.09
CA ASP A 193 13.14 3.58 1.92
C ASP A 193 13.59 4.98 2.35
N ASN A 194 13.13 5.43 3.51
CA ASN A 194 13.47 6.75 4.05
C ASN A 194 14.98 6.99 4.26
N ALA A 195 15.81 5.94 4.29
CA ALA A 195 17.26 6.09 4.42
C ALA A 195 17.94 6.41 3.08
N THR A 196 17.39 5.92 1.96
CA THR A 196 18.01 6.07 0.63
C THR A 196 17.19 6.95 -0.33
N GLY A 197 15.91 7.14 -0.07
CA GLY A 197 14.94 7.77 -0.97
C GLY A 197 14.48 6.87 -2.11
N ASN A 198 14.86 5.58 -2.13
CA ASN A 198 14.38 4.64 -3.13
C ASN A 198 12.90 4.31 -2.91
N ILE A 199 12.15 4.17 -4.00
CA ILE A 199 10.73 3.83 -3.98
C ILE A 199 10.56 2.42 -4.55
N TYR A 200 9.79 1.60 -3.84
CA TYR A 200 9.45 0.23 -4.20
C TYR A 200 7.96 0.18 -4.48
N LEU A 201 7.58 -0.41 -5.60
CA LEU A 201 6.22 -0.40 -6.12
C LEU A 201 5.76 -1.82 -6.44
N SER A 202 4.49 -2.13 -6.16
CA SER A 202 3.75 -3.15 -6.89
C SER A 202 2.74 -2.46 -7.79
N LEU A 203 2.30 -3.17 -8.83
CA LEU A 203 1.37 -2.66 -9.82
C LEU A 203 0.18 -3.62 -9.90
N LEU A 204 -1.00 -3.13 -10.30
CA LEU A 204 -2.22 -3.93 -10.40
C LEU A 204 -2.04 -5.20 -11.26
N GLY A 205 -1.18 -5.15 -12.27
CA GLY A 205 -0.90 -6.30 -13.11
C GLY A 205 0.44 -6.23 -13.85
N SER A 206 0.43 -6.66 -15.11
CA SER A 206 1.65 -6.71 -15.90
C SER A 206 2.19 -5.31 -16.20
N PHE A 207 3.49 -5.14 -16.00
CA PHE A 207 4.20 -3.89 -16.29
C PHE A 207 5.45 -4.15 -17.13
N ALA A 208 5.86 -3.17 -17.94
CA ALA A 208 7.09 -3.27 -18.71
C ALA A 208 7.76 -1.88 -18.90
N VAL A 209 8.72 -1.58 -18.04
CA VAL A 209 9.50 -0.35 -18.08
C VAL A 209 10.92 -0.60 -18.61
N THR A 210 11.67 0.46 -18.88
CA THR A 210 13.08 0.30 -19.26
C THR A 210 13.88 -0.28 -18.10
N GLY A 211 14.34 -1.52 -18.26
CA GLY A 211 15.22 -2.21 -17.29
C GLY A 211 14.52 -3.27 -16.43
N ALA A 212 13.18 -3.33 -16.43
CA ALA A 212 12.41 -4.28 -15.66
C ALA A 212 11.04 -4.58 -16.29
N SER A 213 10.54 -5.78 -16.08
CA SER A 213 9.17 -6.19 -16.43
C SER A 213 8.75 -7.28 -15.46
N GLY A 214 7.45 -7.37 -15.18
CA GLY A 214 6.88 -8.31 -14.22
C GLY A 214 5.36 -8.35 -14.28
N ASP A 215 4.75 -8.90 -13.25
CA ASP A 215 3.31 -8.91 -13.04
C ASP A 215 2.92 -8.43 -11.63
N GLY A 216 1.63 -8.50 -11.30
CA GLY A 216 1.11 -7.97 -10.03
C GLY A 216 1.64 -8.69 -8.78
N ALA A 217 2.32 -9.83 -8.93
CA ALA A 217 2.99 -10.50 -7.82
C ALA A 217 4.41 -9.98 -7.55
N ASP A 218 4.89 -9.01 -8.32
CA ASP A 218 6.28 -8.56 -8.30
C ASP A 218 6.45 -7.18 -7.66
N ILE A 219 7.67 -6.93 -7.13
CA ILE A 219 8.06 -5.62 -6.60
C ILE A 219 9.11 -5.00 -7.50
N LEU A 220 8.80 -3.82 -8.01
CA LEU A 220 9.64 -2.97 -8.83
C LEU A 220 10.39 -1.96 -7.96
N LEU A 221 11.69 -1.78 -8.19
CA LEU A 221 12.49 -0.74 -7.54
C LEU A 221 12.73 0.43 -8.50
N CYS A 222 12.27 1.61 -8.10
CA CYS A 222 12.63 2.91 -8.66
C CYS A 222 13.79 3.52 -7.85
N SER A 223 15.03 3.33 -8.34
CA SER A 223 16.24 3.74 -7.61
C SER A 223 16.66 5.18 -7.91
N SER A 224 17.12 5.89 -6.87
CA SER A 224 17.57 7.29 -6.92
C SER A 224 16.59 8.23 -7.67
N PRO A 225 15.32 8.28 -7.24
CA PRO A 225 14.31 9.06 -7.95
C PRO A 225 14.59 10.56 -7.89
N THR A 226 14.28 11.24 -8.98
CA THR A 226 13.84 12.64 -8.94
C THR A 226 12.34 12.62 -8.84
N THR A 227 11.76 13.24 -7.81
CA THR A 227 10.32 13.26 -7.52
C THR A 227 9.66 14.57 -7.96
N GLY A 228 8.33 14.55 -8.09
CA GLY A 228 7.47 15.64 -8.54
C GLY A 228 7.13 15.57 -10.03
N ASN A 229 6.73 16.70 -10.62
CA ASN A 229 6.23 16.79 -12.00
C ASN A 229 7.23 16.44 -13.13
N ASN A 230 8.46 16.04 -12.81
CA ASN A 230 9.43 15.57 -13.80
C ASN A 230 10.11 14.35 -13.19
N THR A 231 9.34 13.28 -13.05
CA THR A 231 9.79 12.09 -12.34
C THR A 231 10.82 11.35 -13.20
N SER A 232 11.88 10.85 -12.56
CA SER A 232 12.84 9.99 -13.25
C SER A 232 13.54 9.09 -12.26
N CYS A 233 13.77 7.83 -12.62
CA CYS A 233 14.59 6.91 -11.83
C CYS A 233 15.17 5.79 -12.70
N THR A 234 15.97 4.93 -12.08
CA THR A 234 16.43 3.69 -12.73
C THR A 234 15.64 2.52 -12.16
N PHE A 235 14.89 1.85 -13.04
CA PHE A 235 14.10 0.67 -12.68
C PHE A 235 14.92 -0.62 -12.68
N SER A 236 14.58 -1.50 -11.73
CA SER A 236 15.02 -2.90 -11.68
C SER A 236 13.98 -3.73 -10.94
N LEU A 237 13.79 -5.00 -11.33
CA LEU A 237 12.99 -5.94 -10.56
C LEU A 237 13.68 -6.20 -9.21
N PHE A 238 13.00 -5.88 -8.10
CA PHE A 238 13.52 -6.10 -6.75
C PHE A 238 13.20 -7.50 -6.24
N TRP A 239 11.95 -7.93 -6.39
CA TRP A 239 11.48 -9.22 -5.93
C TRP A 239 10.44 -9.78 -6.92
N ASP A 240 10.52 -11.08 -7.16
CA ASP A 240 9.61 -11.82 -8.03
C ASP A 240 8.76 -12.74 -7.15
N GLY A 241 7.51 -12.36 -6.88
CA GLY A 241 6.65 -13.10 -5.97
C GLY A 241 6.21 -14.45 -6.53
N SER A 242 6.06 -14.52 -7.85
CA SER A 242 5.78 -15.75 -8.58
C SER A 242 6.84 -16.84 -8.32
N LEU A 243 8.12 -16.47 -8.31
CA LEU A 243 9.23 -17.37 -7.98
C LEU A 243 9.29 -17.75 -6.49
N ASN A 244 8.63 -16.98 -5.63
CA ASN A 244 8.59 -17.20 -4.18
C ASN A 244 7.26 -17.78 -3.68
N GLY A 245 6.43 -18.29 -4.62
CA GLY A 245 5.21 -19.03 -4.32
C GLY A 245 3.93 -18.18 -4.27
N PHE A 246 4.04 -16.87 -4.48
CA PHE A 246 2.93 -15.92 -4.53
C PHE A 246 2.36 -15.75 -5.94
N GLY A 247 2.68 -16.66 -6.86
CA GLY A 247 2.23 -16.58 -8.25
C GLY A 247 0.75 -16.90 -8.39
N GLY A 248 0.02 -16.06 -9.14
CA GLY A 248 -1.42 -16.16 -9.31
C GLY A 248 -2.22 -15.22 -8.41
N GLU A 249 -1.56 -14.56 -7.46
CA GLU A 249 -2.07 -13.44 -6.67
C GLU A 249 -1.52 -12.11 -7.23
N ALA A 250 -2.11 -11.00 -6.82
CA ALA A 250 -1.56 -9.66 -6.98
C ALA A 250 -1.33 -9.03 -5.60
N ILE A 251 -0.28 -8.22 -5.49
CA ILE A 251 0.05 -7.48 -4.27
C ILE A 251 -0.75 -6.18 -4.28
N ASP A 252 -1.66 -6.01 -3.31
CA ASP A 252 -2.33 -4.72 -3.13
C ASP A 252 -1.42 -3.79 -2.31
N GLY A 253 -1.10 -4.15 -1.06
CA GLY A 253 -0.17 -3.40 -0.22
C GLY A 253 1.19 -4.06 -0.06
N LEU A 254 2.25 -3.27 0.13
CA LEU A 254 3.59 -3.80 0.44
C LEU A 254 4.34 -2.99 1.50
N PHE A 255 5.15 -3.68 2.32
CA PHE A 255 6.12 -3.06 3.21
C PHE A 255 7.40 -3.90 3.30
N ILE A 256 8.57 -3.26 3.43
CA ILE A 256 9.84 -3.98 3.55
C ILE A 256 10.50 -3.60 4.88
N GLU A 257 10.65 -4.57 5.78
CA GLU A 257 11.47 -4.40 6.99
C GLU A 257 12.92 -4.73 6.65
N ARG A 258 13.82 -3.80 6.94
CA ARG A 258 15.27 -3.97 6.75
C ARG A 258 16.01 -4.20 8.07
N PRO A 259 17.09 -5.01 8.04
CA PRO A 259 17.88 -5.35 9.23
C PRO A 259 18.77 -4.23 9.79
#